data_AF-A0A7K4HHR1-F1
#
_entry.id   AF-A0A7K4HHR1-F1
#
_cell.length_a   1.000
_cell.length_b   1.000
_cell.length_c   1.000
_cell.angle_alpha   90.00
_cell.angle_beta   90.00
_cell.angle_gamma   90.00
#
_symmetry.space_group_name_H-M   'P 1'
#
loop_
_entity.id
_entity.type
_entity.pdbx_description
1 polymer ?
#
loop_
_entity_poly.entity_id
_entity_poly.type
_entity_poly.pdbx_seq_one_letter_code
_entity_poly.pdbx_strand_id
1 'polypeptide(L)'
;MEKKGLGIFLAVLGVIFLGISGITIWSMFFAYDASKGVIIILSIPLMAFSLTTIFFGIYLITQGKLGIKAKGLVLLIDGILPVISSIYALADARLDAINELRTLVLLPLILVGIFIIIYGVFLVSADMYIDNIKLKKRANQVLGAISIVIGIINIISFVALIATAGEQPVILSFFWLSIGVILIYFGGHLFIKKVEAKKKSSRKKK
;
A
#
# COMPACT_ATOMS: atom_id res chain seq x y z
N MET A 1 -8.79 8.25 13.13
CA MET A 1 -7.72 8.95 12.36
C MET A 1 -8.24 10.34 12.13
N GLU A 2 -7.42 11.38 12.33
CA GLU A 2 -7.69 12.60 11.59
C GLU A 2 -7.73 12.22 10.12
N LYS A 3 -8.82 12.61 9.47
CA LYS A 3 -9.26 12.10 8.17
C LYS A 3 -8.17 12.24 7.09
N LYS A 4 -7.28 13.22 7.28
CA LYS A 4 -6.17 13.59 6.40
C LYS A 4 -4.99 12.61 6.43
N GLY A 5 -4.61 12.05 7.57
CA GLY A 5 -3.40 11.21 7.65
C GLY A 5 -3.46 9.92 6.81
N LEU A 6 -4.66 9.35 6.62
CA LEU A 6 -4.84 8.15 5.79
C LEU A 6 -4.75 8.49 4.33
N GLY A 7 -5.41 9.59 3.96
CA GLY A 7 -5.41 10.04 2.58
C GLY A 7 -4.02 10.52 2.15
N ILE A 8 -3.24 11.14 3.05
CA ILE A 8 -1.83 11.46 2.79
C ILE A 8 -1.01 10.18 2.59
N PHE A 9 -1.16 9.19 3.47
CA PHE A 9 -0.47 7.90 3.32
C PHE A 9 -0.76 7.25 1.95
N LEU A 10 -2.03 7.12 1.58
CA LEU A 10 -2.42 6.55 0.28
C LEU A 10 -1.93 7.40 -0.89
N ALA A 11 -2.06 8.73 -0.82
CA ALA A 11 -1.60 9.60 -1.90
C ALA A 11 -0.09 9.47 -2.13
N VAL A 12 0.71 9.46 -1.07
CA VAL A 12 2.17 9.31 -1.18
C VAL A 12 2.53 7.91 -1.66
N LEU A 13 1.88 6.86 -1.14
CA LEU A 13 2.09 5.48 -1.58
C LEU A 13 1.76 5.32 -3.07
N GLY A 14 0.64 5.88 -3.53
CA GLY A 14 0.24 5.87 -4.93
C GLY A 14 1.22 6.64 -5.83
N VAL A 15 1.72 7.81 -5.40
CA VAL A 15 2.74 8.55 -6.17
C VAL A 15 4.01 7.72 -6.34
N ILE A 16 4.41 6.96 -5.32
CA ILE A 16 5.57 6.07 -5.40
C ILE A 16 5.34 4.96 -6.41
N PHE A 17 4.19 4.29 -6.37
CA PHE A 17 3.85 3.27 -7.35
C PHE A 17 3.75 3.81 -8.77
N LEU A 18 3.26 5.05 -8.94
CA LEU A 18 3.19 5.72 -10.23
C LEU A 18 4.60 6.01 -10.77
N GLY A 19 5.52 6.43 -9.90
CA GLY A 19 6.93 6.61 -10.23
C GLY A 19 7.59 5.31 -10.69
N ILE A 20 7.39 4.21 -9.96
CA ILE A 20 7.88 2.88 -10.33
C ILE A 20 7.33 2.49 -11.70
N SER A 21 6.02 2.58 -11.90
CA SER A 21 5.38 2.23 -13.17
C SER A 21 5.90 3.10 -14.33
N GLY A 22 5.98 4.41 -14.13
CA GLY A 22 6.44 5.37 -15.14
C GLY A 22 7.88 5.14 -15.57
N ILE A 23 8.81 4.90 -14.63
CA ILE A 23 10.21 4.59 -14.93
C ILE A 23 10.31 3.25 -15.66
N THR A 24 9.50 2.28 -15.23
CA THR A 24 9.49 0.96 -15.83
C THR A 24 9.06 1.05 -17.29
N ILE A 25 8.00 1.81 -17.59
CA ILE A 25 7.56 2.11 -18.96
C ILE A 25 8.61 2.93 -19.72
N TRP A 26 9.20 3.95 -19.10
CA TRP A 26 10.21 4.83 -19.72
C TRP A 26 11.49 4.09 -20.13
N SER A 27 11.93 3.12 -19.33
CA SER A 27 13.12 2.29 -19.59
C SER A 27 13.06 1.48 -20.90
N MET A 28 11.87 1.41 -21.52
CA MET A 28 11.61 0.69 -22.77
C MET A 28 12.04 1.48 -24.00
N PHE A 29 12.09 2.81 -23.93
CA PHE A 29 12.42 3.66 -25.08
C PHE A 29 13.93 3.72 -25.38
N PHE A 30 14.77 3.18 -24.51
CA PHE A 30 16.24 3.27 -24.65
C PHE A 30 16.92 1.96 -25.07
N ALA A 31 16.25 0.79 -25.01
CA ALA A 31 16.81 -0.49 -25.48
C ALA A 31 15.74 -1.61 -25.54
N TYR A 32 14.90 -1.70 -26.57
CA TYR A 32 13.78 -2.66 -26.61
C TYR A 32 14.25 -4.12 -26.83
N ASP A 33 13.81 -5.04 -25.95
CA ASP A 33 13.94 -6.50 -26.09
C ASP A 33 12.63 -7.16 -25.60
N ALA A 34 12.29 -8.36 -26.09
CA ALA A 34 11.05 -9.08 -25.80
C ALA A 34 10.82 -9.31 -24.29
N SER A 35 11.90 -9.45 -23.52
CA SER A 35 11.90 -9.47 -22.04
C SER A 35 11.26 -8.21 -21.41
N LYS A 36 11.39 -7.05 -22.07
CA LYS A 36 10.81 -5.77 -21.66
C LYS A 36 9.33 -5.63 -22.02
N GLY A 37 8.85 -6.37 -23.03
CA GLY A 37 7.43 -6.45 -23.36
C GLY A 37 6.59 -7.06 -22.25
N VAL A 38 7.17 -7.96 -21.46
CA VAL A 38 6.49 -8.59 -20.32
C VAL A 38 6.49 -7.68 -19.07
N ILE A 39 7.50 -6.81 -18.96
CA ILE A 39 7.58 -5.74 -17.96
C ILE A 39 6.46 -4.68 -18.19
N ILE A 40 5.97 -4.49 -19.43
CA ILE A 40 4.79 -3.66 -19.74
C ILE A 40 3.53 -4.19 -19.05
N ILE A 41 3.34 -5.51 -19.12
CA ILE A 41 2.16 -6.20 -18.57
C ILE A 41 2.11 -6.08 -17.04
N LEU A 42 3.27 -5.95 -16.40
CA LEU A 42 3.44 -5.66 -14.97
C LEU A 42 3.23 -4.18 -14.62
N SER A 43 3.66 -3.26 -15.49
CA SER A 43 3.66 -1.82 -15.24
C SER A 43 2.28 -1.18 -15.37
N ILE A 44 1.45 -1.67 -16.29
CA ILE A 44 0.09 -1.15 -16.52
C ILE A 44 -0.82 -1.38 -15.30
N PRO A 45 -0.89 -2.59 -14.70
CA PRO A 45 -1.64 -2.79 -13.46
C PRO A 45 -1.11 -1.95 -12.30
N LEU A 46 0.22 -1.81 -12.20
CA LEU A 46 0.83 -0.95 -11.18
C LEU A 46 0.46 0.53 -11.39
N MET A 47 0.38 0.99 -12.64
CA MET A 47 -0.08 2.33 -12.98
C MET A 47 -1.54 2.53 -12.59
N ALA A 48 -2.42 1.61 -12.99
CA ALA A 48 -3.84 1.68 -12.66
C ALA A 48 -4.06 1.72 -11.15
N PHE A 49 -3.37 0.83 -10.41
CA PHE A 49 -3.37 0.82 -8.95
C PHE A 49 -2.89 2.15 -8.36
N SER A 50 -1.75 2.67 -8.84
CA SER A 50 -1.20 3.92 -8.36
C SER A 50 -2.18 5.10 -8.51
N LEU A 51 -2.87 5.18 -9.65
CA LEU A 51 -3.86 6.21 -9.92
C LEU A 51 -5.09 6.06 -9.03
N THR A 52 -5.57 4.83 -8.80
CA THR A 52 -6.69 4.59 -7.88
C THR A 52 -6.32 4.94 -6.44
N THR A 53 -5.12 4.59 -5.98
CA THR A 53 -4.63 4.89 -4.63
C THR A 53 -4.41 6.39 -4.43
N ILE A 54 -3.89 7.10 -5.44
CA ILE A 54 -3.79 8.57 -5.42
C ILE A 54 -5.19 9.20 -5.35
N PHE A 55 -6.10 8.77 -6.22
CA PHE A 55 -7.46 9.30 -6.27
C PHE A 55 -8.18 9.10 -4.92
N PHE A 56 -8.11 7.89 -4.36
CA PHE A 56 -8.68 7.59 -3.05
C PHE A 56 -7.98 8.34 -1.93
N GLY A 57 -6.65 8.51 -2.01
CA GLY A 57 -5.89 9.34 -1.09
C GLY A 57 -6.39 10.78 -1.05
N ILE A 58 -6.48 11.42 -2.22
CA ILE A 58 -6.98 12.78 -2.39
C ILE A 58 -8.45 12.86 -1.95
N TYR A 59 -9.28 11.89 -2.31
CA TYR A 59 -10.67 11.82 -1.89
C TYR A 59 -10.81 11.78 -0.37
N LEU A 60 -9.97 11.01 0.33
CA LEU A 60 -9.97 10.94 1.79
C LEU A 60 -9.45 12.22 2.48
N ILE A 61 -8.54 12.97 1.83
CA ILE A 61 -8.05 14.27 2.29
C ILE A 61 -9.13 15.34 2.16
N THR A 62 -9.78 15.41 1.00
CA THR A 62 -10.75 16.45 0.63
C THR A 62 -12.11 16.25 1.28
N GLN A 63 -12.54 15.00 1.46
CA GLN A 63 -13.83 14.69 2.06
C GLN A 63 -13.76 14.65 3.60
N GLY A 64 -13.86 15.83 4.20
CA GLY A 64 -13.91 16.01 5.65
C GLY A 64 -15.09 15.31 6.36
N LYS A 65 -16.09 14.82 5.62
CA LYS A 65 -17.31 14.18 6.17
C LYS A 65 -17.42 12.66 5.94
N LEU A 66 -16.49 12.02 5.24
CA LEU A 66 -16.59 10.56 5.04
C LEU A 66 -16.60 9.80 6.37
N GLY A 67 -17.63 8.96 6.57
CA GLY A 67 -17.76 8.07 7.72
C GLY A 67 -16.71 6.95 7.69
N ILE A 68 -16.37 6.39 8.85
CA ILE A 68 -15.30 5.40 8.99
C ILE A 68 -15.57 4.16 8.12
N LYS A 69 -16.83 3.72 7.97
CA LYS A 69 -17.22 2.61 7.09
C LYS A 69 -16.87 2.85 5.62
N ALA A 70 -17.19 4.02 5.09
CA ALA A 70 -16.91 4.35 3.69
C ALA A 70 -15.39 4.36 3.43
N LYS A 71 -14.59 4.79 4.41
CA LYS A 71 -13.12 4.73 4.32
C LYS A 71 -12.61 3.30 4.32
N GLY A 72 -13.17 2.45 5.17
CA GLY A 72 -12.84 1.04 5.19
C GLY A 72 -13.17 0.36 3.87
N LEU A 73 -14.33 0.68 3.27
CA LEU A 73 -14.72 0.15 1.96
C LEU A 73 -13.79 0.62 0.83
N VAL A 74 -13.41 1.90 0.83
CA VAL A 74 -12.43 2.45 -0.12
C VAL A 74 -11.11 1.69 -0.04
N LEU A 75 -10.60 1.44 1.17
CA LEU A 75 -9.38 0.66 1.36
C LEU A 75 -9.53 -0.80 0.91
N LEU A 76 -10.69 -1.43 1.12
CA LEU A 76 -10.91 -2.79 0.63
C LEU A 76 -10.78 -2.86 -0.89
N ILE A 77 -11.41 -1.92 -1.61
CA ILE A 77 -11.32 -1.84 -3.07
C ILE A 77 -9.88 -1.55 -3.50
N ASP A 78 -9.24 -0.57 -2.87
CA ASP A 78 -7.87 -0.17 -3.16
C ASP A 78 -6.86 -1.29 -2.90
N GLY A 79 -7.09 -2.15 -1.90
CA GLY A 79 -6.22 -3.29 -1.59
C GLY A 79 -6.48 -4.54 -2.45
N ILE A 80 -7.71 -4.76 -2.94
CA ILE A 80 -8.04 -5.93 -3.77
C ILE A 80 -7.39 -5.86 -5.15
N LEU A 81 -7.44 -4.69 -5.79
CA LEU A 81 -6.87 -4.47 -7.13
C LEU A 81 -5.39 -4.87 -7.23
N PRO A 82 -4.46 -4.40 -6.37
CA PRO A 82 -3.05 -4.75 -6.46
C PRO A 82 -2.79 -6.23 -6.16
N VAL A 83 -3.58 -6.87 -5.28
CA VAL A 83 -3.47 -8.31 -5.01
C VAL A 83 -3.80 -9.11 -6.27
N ILE A 84 -4.94 -8.82 -6.91
CA ILE A 84 -5.34 -9.51 -8.15
C ILE A 84 -4.31 -9.27 -9.26
N SER A 85 -3.88 -8.03 -9.46
CA SER A 85 -2.87 -7.69 -10.46
C SER A 85 -1.54 -8.41 -10.23
N SER A 86 -1.11 -8.51 -8.97
CA SER A 86 0.15 -9.18 -8.63
C SER A 86 0.03 -10.69 -8.80
N ILE A 87 -1.08 -11.31 -8.39
CA ILE A 87 -1.32 -12.74 -8.60
C ILE A 87 -1.37 -13.07 -10.09
N TYR A 88 -2.06 -12.26 -10.88
CA TYR A 88 -2.12 -12.43 -12.33
C TYR A 88 -0.72 -12.38 -12.95
N ALA A 89 0.10 -11.43 -12.53
CA ALA A 89 1.46 -11.32 -13.03
C ALA A 89 2.37 -12.46 -12.52
N LEU A 90 2.17 -12.96 -11.30
CA LEU A 90 2.87 -14.16 -10.80
C LEU A 90 2.53 -15.42 -11.60
N ALA A 91 1.28 -15.53 -12.07
CA ALA A 91 0.78 -16.68 -12.82
C ALA A 91 1.07 -16.61 -14.34
N ASP A 92 1.61 -15.50 -14.85
CA ASP A 92 1.91 -15.34 -16.27
C ASP A 92 3.19 -16.10 -16.64
N ALA A 93 3.02 -17.24 -17.33
CA ALA A 93 4.12 -18.12 -17.76
C ALA A 93 5.15 -17.41 -18.67
N ARG A 94 4.77 -16.30 -19.32
CA ARG A 94 5.72 -15.51 -20.13
C ARG A 94 6.81 -14.84 -19.29
N LEU A 95 6.60 -14.71 -17.98
CA LEU A 95 7.54 -14.13 -17.03
C LEU A 95 8.46 -15.16 -16.35
N ASP A 96 8.40 -16.45 -16.72
CA ASP A 96 9.17 -17.50 -16.04
C ASP A 96 10.68 -17.32 -16.19
N ALA A 97 11.14 -16.71 -17.29
CA ALA A 97 12.54 -16.36 -17.51
C ALA A 97 13.09 -15.35 -16.48
N ILE A 98 12.20 -14.60 -15.80
CA ILE A 98 12.56 -13.62 -14.76
C ILE A 98 11.89 -13.94 -13.42
N ASN A 99 11.61 -15.23 -13.15
CA ASN A 99 10.79 -15.65 -12.00
C ASN A 99 11.31 -15.19 -10.62
N GLU A 100 12.62 -15.19 -10.42
CA GLU A 100 13.23 -14.72 -9.15
C GLU A 100 12.99 -13.22 -8.94
N LEU A 101 13.26 -12.41 -9.98
CA LEU A 101 13.01 -10.97 -9.98
C LEU A 101 11.52 -10.66 -9.82
N ARG A 102 10.67 -11.40 -10.55
CA ARG A 102 9.21 -11.33 -10.48
C ARG A 102 8.71 -11.53 -9.06
N THR A 103 9.16 -12.58 -8.40
CA THR A 103 8.72 -12.91 -7.03
C THR A 103 9.19 -11.84 -6.05
N LEU A 104 10.43 -11.36 -6.20
CA LEU A 104 11.03 -10.40 -5.29
C LEU A 104 10.38 -9.00 -5.40
N VAL A 105 9.85 -8.65 -6.57
CA VAL A 105 9.09 -7.40 -6.85
C VAL A 105 7.62 -7.53 -6.47
N LEU A 106 6.96 -8.63 -6.81
CA LEU A 106 5.52 -8.78 -6.62
C LEU A 106 5.13 -9.17 -5.19
N LEU A 107 5.98 -9.90 -4.46
CA LEU A 107 5.68 -10.31 -3.10
C LEU A 107 5.47 -9.11 -2.16
N PRO A 108 6.33 -8.07 -2.13
CA PRO A 108 6.06 -6.87 -1.36
C PRO A 108 4.77 -6.16 -1.76
N LEU A 109 4.45 -6.10 -3.06
CA LEU A 109 3.21 -5.48 -3.55
C LEU A 109 1.96 -6.22 -3.06
N ILE A 110 2.00 -7.56 -3.06
CA ILE A 110 0.95 -8.41 -2.49
C ILE A 110 0.80 -8.13 -1.00
N LEU A 111 1.91 -8.09 -0.25
CA LEU A 111 1.87 -7.83 1.19
C LEU A 111 1.27 -6.44 1.50
N VAL A 112 1.60 -5.41 0.72
CA VAL A 112 1.00 -4.08 0.84
C VAL A 112 -0.50 -4.13 0.56
N GLY A 113 -0.93 -4.79 -0.52
CA GLY A 113 -2.35 -4.95 -0.85
C GLY A 113 -3.12 -5.68 0.26
N ILE A 114 -2.60 -6.80 0.75
CA ILE A 114 -3.18 -7.55 1.88
C ILE A 114 -3.27 -6.68 3.12
N PHE A 115 -2.22 -5.91 3.44
CA PHE A 115 -2.24 -5.00 4.58
C PHE A 115 -3.34 -3.95 4.47
N ILE A 116 -3.50 -3.34 3.28
CA ILE A 116 -4.55 -2.35 3.01
C ILE A 116 -5.94 -2.98 3.21
N ILE A 117 -6.15 -4.22 2.74
CA ILE A 117 -7.39 -4.97 2.96
C ILE A 117 -7.65 -5.18 4.46
N ILE A 118 -6.67 -5.70 5.19
CA ILE A 118 -6.78 -5.94 6.64
C ILE A 118 -7.11 -4.64 7.38
N TYR A 119 -6.45 -3.54 7.00
CA TYR A 119 -6.70 -2.23 7.58
C TYR A 119 -8.12 -1.72 7.26
N GLY A 120 -8.59 -1.96 6.04
CA GLY A 120 -9.97 -1.68 5.62
C GLY A 120 -11.00 -2.45 6.44
N VAL A 121 -10.85 -3.78 6.57
CA VAL A 121 -11.70 -4.63 7.43
C VAL A 121 -11.71 -4.12 8.86
N PHE A 122 -10.54 -3.78 9.40
CA PHE A 122 -10.44 -3.26 10.76
C PHE A 122 -11.21 -1.96 10.93
N LEU A 123 -11.13 -1.01 9.98
CA LEU A 123 -11.88 0.24 10.08
C LEU A 123 -13.40 0.01 10.06
N VAL A 124 -13.89 -0.88 9.20
CA VAL A 124 -15.33 -1.23 9.15
C VAL A 124 -15.76 -1.88 10.47
N SER A 125 -15.02 -2.89 10.93
CA SER A 125 -15.32 -3.63 12.15
C SER A 125 -15.21 -2.79 13.42
N ALA A 126 -14.22 -1.90 13.49
CA ALA A 126 -14.03 -1.01 14.63
C ALA A 126 -15.12 0.06 14.75
N ASP A 127 -15.80 0.42 13.65
CA ASP A 127 -16.95 1.33 13.69
C ASP A 127 -18.24 0.61 14.08
N MET A 128 -18.40 -0.65 13.67
CA MET A 128 -19.63 -1.43 13.86
C MET A 128 -19.69 -2.19 15.20
N TYR A 129 -18.59 -2.78 15.64
CA TYR A 129 -18.62 -3.81 16.69
C TYR A 129 -17.74 -3.51 17.90
N ILE A 130 -16.74 -2.63 17.75
CA ILE A 130 -15.80 -2.33 18.83
C ILE A 130 -16.19 -1.00 19.49
N ASP A 131 -16.75 -1.06 20.69
CA ASP A 131 -16.94 0.16 21.51
C ASP A 131 -15.81 0.38 22.53
N ASN A 132 -15.00 -0.65 22.78
CA ASN A 132 -13.90 -0.58 23.75
C ASN A 132 -12.68 0.16 23.18
N ILE A 133 -12.36 1.32 23.75
CA ILE A 133 -11.23 2.17 23.37
C ILE A 133 -9.88 1.46 23.55
N LYS A 134 -9.70 0.64 24.61
CA LYS A 134 -8.46 -0.11 24.83
C LYS A 134 -8.24 -1.15 23.74
N LEU A 135 -9.31 -1.81 23.28
CA LEU A 135 -9.25 -2.80 22.21
C LEU A 135 -8.87 -2.15 20.87
N LYS A 136 -9.47 -0.99 20.55
CA LYS A 136 -9.09 -0.20 19.36
C LYS A 136 -7.63 0.22 19.39
N LYS A 137 -7.12 0.61 20.56
CA LYS A 137 -5.72 1.00 20.72
C LYS A 137 -4.78 -0.17 20.46
N ARG A 138 -5.05 -1.34 21.07
CA ARG A 138 -4.26 -2.55 20.83
C ARG A 138 -4.28 -2.97 19.37
N ALA A 139 -5.44 -2.94 18.72
CA ALA A 139 -5.54 -3.30 17.32
C ALA A 139 -4.77 -2.33 16.39
N ASN A 140 -4.80 -1.02 16.66
CA ASN A 140 -3.93 -0.07 15.94
C ASN A 140 -2.44 -0.38 16.13
N GLN A 141 -2.02 -0.78 17.34
CA GLN A 141 -0.62 -1.16 17.60
C GLN A 141 -0.23 -2.43 16.83
N VAL A 142 -1.11 -3.43 16.77
CA VAL A 142 -0.89 -4.65 15.97
C VAL A 142 -0.79 -4.31 14.48
N LEU A 143 -1.69 -3.48 13.95
CA LEU A 143 -1.62 -3.01 12.55
C LEU A 143 -0.35 -2.20 12.30
N GLY A 144 0.08 -1.39 13.27
CA GLY A 144 1.34 -0.68 13.20
C GLY A 144 2.54 -1.60 13.12
N ALA A 145 2.55 -2.68 13.92
CA ALA A 145 3.60 -3.70 13.89
C ALA A 145 3.64 -4.43 12.54
N ILE A 146 2.48 -4.84 12.01
CA ILE A 146 2.38 -5.49 10.70
C ILE A 146 2.93 -4.55 9.61
N SER A 147 2.55 -3.28 9.61
CA SER A 147 3.06 -2.28 8.66
C SER A 147 4.58 -2.15 8.71
N ILE A 148 5.16 -2.10 9.91
CA ILE A 148 6.62 -2.03 10.10
C ILE A 148 7.29 -3.30 9.55
N VAL A 149 6.76 -4.48 9.87
CA VAL A 149 7.31 -5.76 9.39
C VAL A 149 7.30 -5.82 7.86
N ILE A 150 6.19 -5.44 7.22
CA ILE A 150 6.12 -5.41 5.74
C ILE A 150 7.12 -4.39 5.18
N GLY A 151 7.25 -3.22 5.82
CA GLY A 151 8.24 -2.22 5.43
C GLY A 151 9.68 -2.74 5.49
N ILE A 152 10.02 -3.48 6.56
CA ILE A 152 11.33 -4.12 6.72
C ILE A 152 11.54 -5.22 5.66
N ILE A 153 10.56 -6.10 5.45
CA ILE A 153 10.62 -7.13 4.39
C ILE A 153 10.89 -6.47 3.04
N ASN A 154 10.19 -5.38 2.72
CA ASN A 154 10.39 -4.66 1.47
C ASN A 154 11.80 -4.06 1.33
N ILE A 155 12.37 -3.53 2.41
CA ILE A 155 13.76 -3.03 2.42
C ILE A 155 14.76 -4.18 2.24
N ILE A 156 14.55 -5.32 2.91
CA ILE A 156 15.42 -6.49 2.77
C ILE A 156 15.36 -7.03 1.34
N SER A 157 14.16 -7.19 0.78
CA SER A 157 13.97 -7.59 -0.61
C SER A 157 14.73 -6.65 -1.54
N PHE A 158 14.62 -5.34 -1.34
CA PHE A 158 15.35 -4.34 -2.10
C PHE A 158 16.88 -4.47 -2.01
N VAL A 159 17.42 -4.68 -0.81
CA VAL A 159 18.87 -4.88 -0.62
C VAL A 159 19.32 -6.15 -1.35
N ALA A 160 18.53 -7.23 -1.26
CA ALA A 160 18.81 -8.47 -1.99
C ALA A 160 18.77 -8.26 -3.52
N LEU A 161 17.80 -7.48 -4.03
CA LEU A 161 17.67 -7.13 -5.45
C LEU A 161 18.92 -6.42 -5.98
N ILE A 162 19.45 -5.43 -5.25
CA ILE A 162 20.67 -4.70 -5.63
C ILE A 162 21.88 -5.63 -5.61
N ALA A 163 21.96 -6.51 -4.60
CA ALA A 163 23.08 -7.44 -4.46
C ALA A 163 23.13 -8.49 -5.58
N THR A 164 21.99 -8.90 -6.13
CA THR A 164 21.91 -9.96 -7.15
C THR A 164 21.90 -9.46 -8.60
N ALA A 165 21.34 -8.27 -8.88
CA ALA A 165 21.07 -7.83 -10.24
C ALA A 165 22.14 -6.91 -10.87
N GLY A 166 23.19 -6.50 -10.16
CA GLY A 166 24.14 -5.50 -10.65
C GLY A 166 23.51 -4.11 -10.81
N GLU A 167 24.05 -3.25 -11.68
CA GLU A 167 23.58 -1.86 -11.90
C GLU A 167 22.07 -1.78 -12.13
N GLN A 168 21.33 -1.45 -11.07
CA GLN A 168 19.92 -1.13 -11.15
C GLN A 168 19.72 0.37 -11.38
N PRO A 169 18.65 0.78 -12.10
CA PRO A 169 18.35 2.19 -12.25
C PRO A 169 18.16 2.82 -10.87
N VAL A 170 19.07 3.74 -10.49
CA VAL A 170 19.07 4.45 -9.19
C VAL A 170 17.69 4.98 -8.81
N ILE A 171 16.92 5.40 -9.82
CA ILE A 171 15.58 5.94 -9.65
C ILE A 171 14.57 4.85 -9.26
N LEU A 172 14.60 3.66 -9.87
CA LEU A 172 13.74 2.52 -9.49
C LEU A 172 14.03 2.09 -8.04
N SER A 173 15.32 2.06 -7.70
CA SER A 173 15.81 1.73 -6.37
C SER A 173 15.33 2.71 -5.30
N PHE A 174 15.32 4.01 -5.60
CA PHE A 174 14.80 5.04 -4.71
C PHE A 174 13.31 4.85 -4.39
N PHE A 175 12.49 4.59 -5.41
CA PHE A 175 11.05 4.39 -5.19
C PHE A 175 10.76 3.12 -4.40
N TRP A 176 11.52 2.04 -4.64
CA TRP A 176 11.35 0.79 -3.91
C TRP A 176 11.68 0.94 -2.41
N LEU A 177 12.78 1.62 -2.10
CA LEU A 177 13.15 1.96 -0.72
C LEU A 177 12.09 2.86 -0.07
N SER A 178 11.53 3.81 -0.82
CA SER A 178 10.51 4.74 -0.34
C SER A 178 9.24 4.03 0.15
N ILE A 179 8.82 2.94 -0.50
CA ILE A 179 7.70 2.09 -0.01
C ILE A 179 7.99 1.60 1.41
N GLY A 180 9.19 1.05 1.65
CA GLY A 180 9.58 0.52 2.94
C GLY A 180 9.59 1.58 4.03
N VAL A 181 10.19 2.74 3.74
CA VAL A 181 10.26 3.87 4.66
C VAL A 181 8.87 4.38 5.04
N ILE A 182 7.95 4.50 4.08
CA ILE A 182 6.58 4.98 4.33
C ILE A 182 5.76 3.98 5.13
N LEU A 183 5.93 2.68 4.92
CA LEU A 183 5.27 1.66 5.71
C LEU A 183 5.76 1.65 7.17
N ILE A 184 7.07 1.84 7.39
CA ILE A 184 7.64 1.96 8.73
C ILE A 184 7.13 3.24 9.40
N TYR A 185 7.15 4.37 8.69
CA TYR A 185 6.63 5.64 9.21
C TYR A 185 5.14 5.54 9.58
N PHE A 186 4.32 4.98 8.69
CA PHE A 186 2.91 4.76 8.94
C PHE A 186 2.67 3.85 10.15
N GLY A 187 3.43 2.76 10.26
CA GLY A 187 3.33 1.85 11.39
C GLY A 187 3.75 2.48 12.72
N GLY A 188 4.83 3.26 12.75
CA GLY A 188 5.24 4.05 13.92
C GLY A 188 4.17 5.06 14.33
N HIS A 189 3.54 5.73 13.36
CA HIS A 189 2.43 6.63 13.63
C HIS A 189 1.21 5.91 14.22
N LEU A 190 0.89 4.69 13.76
CA LEU A 190 -0.18 3.87 14.35
C LEU A 190 0.12 3.46 15.81
N PHE A 191 1.39 3.25 16.16
CA PHE A 191 1.83 2.89 17.51
C PHE A 191 1.66 4.01 18.54
N ILE A 192 2.07 5.23 18.17
CA ILE A 192 2.15 6.39 19.07
C ILE A 192 0.77 6.99 19.32
N LYS A 193 -0.17 6.77 18.39
CA LYS A 193 -1.41 7.54 18.35
C LYS A 193 -2.38 7.24 19.48
N LYS A 194 -2.93 8.31 20.05
CA LYS A 194 -4.05 8.26 20.99
C LYS A 194 -5.35 7.96 20.23
N VAL A 195 -6.11 6.97 20.71
CA VAL A 195 -7.46 6.66 20.18
C VAL A 195 -8.43 7.66 20.77
N GLU A 196 -9.05 8.48 19.92
CA GLU A 196 -10.08 9.43 20.33
C GLU A 196 -11.29 8.67 20.89
N ALA A 197 -11.70 9.04 22.11
CA ALA A 197 -12.93 8.53 22.71
C ALA A 197 -14.13 9.06 21.91
N LYS A 198 -15.08 8.19 21.55
CA LYS A 198 -16.42 8.63 21.14
C LYS A 198 -16.96 9.45 22.32
N LYS A 199 -17.09 10.77 22.18
CA LYS A 199 -17.94 11.56 23.07
C LYS A 199 -19.32 10.92 22.98
N LYS A 200 -19.73 10.17 24.02
CA LYS A 200 -21.13 9.83 24.22
C LYS A 200 -21.85 11.17 24.27
N SER A 201 -22.47 11.54 23.15
CA SER A 201 -23.56 12.50 23.15
C SER A 201 -24.59 11.93 24.11
N SER A 202 -24.60 12.45 25.33
CA SER A 202 -25.69 12.25 26.25
C SER A 202 -26.90 12.92 25.64
N ARG A 203 -27.68 12.18 24.84
CA ARG A 203 -29.11 12.47 24.74
C ARG A 203 -29.76 12.06 26.06
N LYS A 204 -29.50 12.88 27.08
CA LYS A 204 -30.49 13.21 28.11
C LYS A 204 -31.37 14.30 27.50
N LYS A 205 -32.68 14.08 27.54
CA LYS A 205 -33.83 14.97 27.29
C LYS A 205 -34.81 14.21 26.38
N LYS A 206 -36.07 14.00 26.74
CA LYS A 206 -36.82 14.24 27.98
C LYS A 206 -38.09 13.41 27.83
#